data_AF-A0A812W868-F1
#
_entry.id   AF-A0A812W868-F1
#
_cell.length_a   1.000
_cell.length_b   1.000
_cell.length_c   1.000
_cell.angle_alpha   90.00
_cell.angle_beta   90.00
_cell.angle_gamma   90.00
#
_symmetry.space_group_name_H-M   'P 1'
#
loop_
_entity.id
_entity.type
_entity.pdbx_description
1 polymer ?
#
loop_
_entity_poly.entity_id
_entity_poly.type
_entity_poly.pdbx_seq_one_letter_code
_entity_poly.pdbx_strand_id
1 'polypeptide(L)'
;MSIMPEIDGPTHAPALASGDPLHLTVAATVEYSTEQFAVEPPAGTWNLSDTHAMQFVRKALQQVEEDFSTMPYLHLGGDEPVAASLCALLPEVEKLKCWEQCPSPWSPGCSPVPVKPQDARETYWFPEVLNEKVQGYFDSVDPSPAKVPRAVWSGAVADCGVQLPPTHLKSKSALQLWEFPADSSGRPMLSEDDCQKYDLLQSAATYPEGDSSYGWLYMDCGSGANWISMGPDYWCPRASWAALYSLNITQGYGPIETPTCQKAFLGGEMALWSEIGGMGNAMSLIFPRAAAFAERMWSNPQALKTEEMKGGRPPGWYWEAHLRDAMERLNIVVSNFDMLQVAVSHLQPEFCRLHPEFCNAYTASLY
;
A
#
# COMPACT_ATOMS: atom_id res chain seq x y z
N MET A 1 18.89 -11.33 1.44
CA MET A 1 17.96 -10.68 0.50
C MET A 1 16.91 -11.72 0.18
N SER A 2 15.64 -11.39 0.40
CA SER A 2 14.50 -12.23 0.05
C SER A 2 13.73 -11.53 -1.05
N ILE A 3 13.20 -12.29 -2.00
CA ILE A 3 12.27 -11.78 -3.02
C ILE A 3 10.90 -12.29 -2.62
N MET A 4 9.93 -11.38 -2.49
CA MET A 4 8.55 -11.69 -2.11
C MET A 4 7.67 -11.36 -3.30
N PRO A 5 7.16 -12.37 -4.02
CA PRO A 5 6.28 -12.17 -5.15
C PRO A 5 4.87 -11.84 -4.71
N GLU A 6 4.19 -11.05 -5.54
CA GLU A 6 2.78 -10.71 -5.43
C GLU A 6 2.05 -11.13 -6.70
N ILE A 7 0.89 -11.76 -6.54
CA ILE A 7 -0.14 -11.83 -7.58
C ILE A 7 -1.41 -11.28 -6.95
N ASP A 8 -1.78 -10.08 -7.35
CA ASP A 8 -2.91 -9.37 -6.79
C ASP A 8 -4.26 -9.89 -7.33
N GLY A 9 -5.26 -9.91 -6.46
CA GLY A 9 -6.64 -10.18 -6.77
C GLY A 9 -7.54 -10.07 -5.53
N PRO A 10 -8.88 -10.04 -5.71
CA PRO A 10 -9.60 -10.40 -6.94
C PRO A 10 -9.64 -9.30 -8.02
N THR A 11 -9.35 -8.06 -7.65
CA THR A 11 -9.23 -6.87 -8.51
C THR A 11 -7.85 -6.79 -9.16
N HIS A 12 -7.51 -5.65 -9.78
CA HIS A 12 -6.20 -5.43 -10.44
C HIS A 12 -5.81 -6.54 -11.44
N ALA A 13 -6.83 -7.13 -12.06
CA ALA A 13 -6.69 -8.21 -13.03
C ALA A 13 -6.99 -7.79 -14.49
N PRO A 14 -6.69 -6.57 -14.97
CA PRO A 14 -7.09 -6.17 -16.32
C PRO A 14 -6.15 -6.68 -17.41
N ALA A 15 -4.92 -7.09 -17.05
CA ALA A 15 -3.84 -7.36 -18.00
C ALA A 15 -4.12 -8.53 -18.96
N LEU A 16 -5.16 -9.32 -18.70
CA LEU A 16 -5.63 -10.35 -19.63
C LEU A 16 -6.70 -9.80 -20.59
N ALA A 17 -7.41 -8.73 -20.24
CA ALA A 17 -8.70 -8.36 -20.83
C ALA A 17 -8.69 -7.43 -22.04
N SER A 18 -7.53 -6.98 -22.54
CA SER A 18 -7.48 -6.29 -23.84
C SER A 18 -7.56 -7.24 -25.04
N GLY A 19 -7.75 -8.54 -24.79
CA GLY A 19 -7.97 -9.55 -25.81
C GLY A 19 -8.12 -10.98 -25.29
N ASP A 20 -8.51 -11.16 -24.02
CA ASP A 20 -8.55 -12.46 -23.34
C ASP A 20 -9.43 -13.48 -24.10
N PRO A 21 -8.86 -14.45 -24.83
CA PRO A 21 -9.67 -15.49 -25.47
C PRO A 21 -10.17 -16.51 -24.44
N LEU A 22 -9.60 -16.51 -23.24
CA LEU A 22 -9.91 -17.45 -22.16
C LEU A 22 -11.01 -16.93 -21.22
N HIS A 23 -11.41 -15.66 -21.35
CA HIS A 23 -12.48 -15.04 -20.55
C HIS A 23 -12.30 -15.21 -19.04
N LEU A 24 -11.06 -15.08 -18.56
CA LEU A 24 -10.65 -15.25 -17.17
C LEU A 24 -11.07 -14.08 -16.28
N THR A 25 -11.48 -12.96 -16.88
CA THR A 25 -11.80 -11.70 -16.18
C THR A 25 -13.17 -11.15 -16.62
N VAL A 26 -13.80 -10.37 -15.77
CA VAL A 26 -15.02 -9.60 -16.05
C VAL A 26 -14.78 -8.11 -15.86
N ALA A 27 -15.72 -7.29 -16.35
CA ALA A 27 -15.70 -5.83 -16.22
C ALA A 27 -14.40 -5.17 -16.72
N ALA A 28 -13.82 -5.72 -17.79
CA ALA A 28 -12.44 -5.42 -18.18
C ALA A 28 -12.28 -4.96 -19.64
N THR A 29 -13.40 -4.68 -20.31
CA THR A 29 -13.46 -4.08 -21.64
C THR A 29 -13.55 -2.55 -21.56
N VAL A 30 -13.40 -1.87 -22.70
CA VAL A 30 -13.37 -0.41 -22.76
C VAL A 30 -14.64 0.24 -22.22
N GLU A 31 -15.81 -0.40 -22.38
CA GLU A 31 -17.08 0.10 -21.83
C GLU A 31 -17.11 0.16 -20.30
N TYR A 32 -16.24 -0.60 -19.62
CA TYR A 32 -16.09 -0.58 -18.16
C TYR A 32 -14.95 0.32 -17.69
N SER A 33 -14.23 1.01 -18.58
CA SER A 33 -13.15 1.93 -18.21
C SER A 33 -13.69 3.28 -17.74
N THR A 34 -14.42 3.27 -16.62
CA THR A 34 -15.00 4.45 -15.97
C THR A 34 -14.77 4.39 -14.46
N GLU A 35 -14.88 5.54 -13.79
CA GLU A 35 -14.74 5.65 -12.33
C GLU A 35 -15.72 4.76 -11.56
N GLN A 36 -16.78 4.28 -12.20
CA GLN A 36 -17.75 3.37 -11.60
C GLN A 36 -17.15 1.99 -11.29
N PHE A 37 -16.28 1.47 -12.15
CA PHE A 37 -15.83 0.07 -12.13
C PHE A 37 -14.41 -0.12 -11.59
N ALA A 38 -13.60 0.94 -11.50
CA ALA A 38 -12.28 0.87 -10.92
C ALA A 38 -11.85 2.23 -10.37
N VAL A 39 -10.91 2.23 -9.43
CA VAL A 39 -10.24 3.44 -8.94
C VAL A 39 -9.38 4.10 -10.02
N GLU A 40 -8.85 3.30 -10.95
CA GLU A 40 -8.09 3.72 -12.10
C GLU A 40 -8.28 2.75 -13.29
N PRO A 41 -8.10 3.22 -14.54
CA PRO A 41 -8.15 2.35 -15.70
C PRO A 41 -6.84 1.59 -15.93
N PRO A 42 -6.89 0.39 -16.56
CA PRO A 42 -8.09 -0.33 -16.96
C PRO A 42 -8.76 -1.06 -15.80
N ALA A 43 -10.09 -1.05 -15.78
CA ALA A 43 -10.85 -1.89 -14.86
C ALA A 43 -10.63 -3.38 -15.18
N GLY A 44 -10.76 -4.23 -14.16
CA GLY A 44 -10.77 -5.68 -14.36
C GLY A 44 -10.78 -6.47 -13.06
N THR A 45 -11.54 -7.55 -13.06
CA THR A 45 -11.67 -8.45 -11.91
C THR A 45 -11.67 -9.89 -12.39
N TRP A 46 -10.99 -10.78 -11.68
CA TRP A 46 -11.02 -12.20 -11.99
C TRP A 46 -12.46 -12.73 -12.01
N ASN A 47 -12.76 -13.63 -12.94
CA ASN A 47 -14.07 -14.27 -13.02
C ASN A 47 -14.23 -15.30 -11.89
N LEU A 48 -14.64 -14.84 -10.71
CA LEU A 48 -14.73 -15.65 -9.49
C LEU A 48 -15.74 -16.81 -9.60
N SER A 49 -16.67 -16.72 -10.54
CA SER A 49 -17.67 -17.76 -10.79
C SER A 49 -17.17 -18.83 -11.76
N ASP A 50 -16.05 -18.60 -12.44
CA ASP A 50 -15.48 -19.54 -13.40
C ASP A 50 -14.36 -20.39 -12.75
N THR A 51 -14.59 -21.71 -12.73
CA THR A 51 -13.63 -22.64 -12.12
C THR A 51 -12.29 -22.72 -12.88
N HIS A 52 -12.25 -22.45 -14.18
CA HIS A 52 -11.01 -22.42 -14.96
C HIS A 52 -10.19 -21.17 -14.61
N ALA A 53 -10.84 -20.02 -14.45
CA ALA A 53 -10.20 -18.78 -13.99
C ALA A 53 -9.54 -18.97 -12.63
N MET A 54 -10.29 -19.50 -11.65
CA MET A 54 -9.74 -19.76 -10.31
C MET A 54 -8.63 -20.82 -10.33
N GLN A 55 -8.74 -21.86 -11.17
CA GLN A 55 -7.66 -22.83 -11.35
C GLN A 55 -6.41 -22.22 -11.99
N PHE A 56 -6.57 -21.27 -12.91
CA PHE A 56 -5.47 -20.55 -13.53
C PHE A 56 -4.71 -19.74 -12.48
N VAL A 57 -5.40 -18.91 -11.71
CA VAL A 57 -4.77 -18.10 -10.65
C VAL A 57 -4.11 -18.99 -9.60
N ARG A 58 -4.79 -20.04 -9.15
CA ARG A 58 -4.23 -21.02 -8.20
C ARG A 58 -2.94 -21.65 -8.72
N LYS A 59 -2.90 -22.06 -10.00
CA LYS A 59 -1.69 -22.64 -10.60
C LYS A 59 -0.55 -21.63 -10.71
N ALA A 60 -0.87 -20.38 -11.04
CA ALA A 60 0.12 -19.30 -11.08
C ALA A 60 0.74 -19.07 -9.68
N LEU A 61 -0.10 -18.96 -8.64
CA LEU A 61 0.36 -18.85 -7.26
C LEU A 61 1.20 -20.06 -6.82
N GLN A 62 0.79 -21.28 -7.20
CA GLN A 62 1.57 -22.49 -6.91
C GLN A 62 2.94 -22.48 -7.58
N GLN A 63 3.02 -22.07 -8.84
CA GLN A 63 4.29 -21.95 -9.56
C GLN A 63 5.20 -20.90 -8.91
N VAL A 64 4.64 -19.74 -8.56
CA VAL A 64 5.36 -18.69 -7.84
C VAL A 64 5.86 -19.20 -6.48
N GLU A 65 5.04 -19.95 -5.75
CA GLU A 65 5.46 -20.53 -4.48
C GLU A 65 6.62 -21.52 -4.62
N GLU A 66 6.66 -22.29 -5.71
CA GLU A 66 7.75 -23.22 -6.04
C GLU A 66 9.03 -22.47 -6.45
N ASP A 67 8.90 -21.44 -7.30
CA ASP A 67 10.02 -20.66 -7.82
C ASP A 67 10.68 -19.80 -6.73
N PHE A 68 9.88 -19.29 -5.78
CA PHE A 68 10.32 -18.42 -4.68
C PHE A 68 10.35 -19.15 -3.33
N SER A 69 10.88 -20.38 -3.31
CA SER A 69 10.91 -21.28 -2.13
C SER A 69 11.50 -20.73 -0.82
N THR A 70 12.24 -19.62 -0.85
CA THR A 70 12.81 -18.96 0.35
C THR A 70 12.00 -17.75 0.85
N MET A 71 10.89 -17.40 0.17
CA MET A 71 10.09 -16.25 0.57
C MET A 71 9.42 -16.51 1.93
N PRO A 72 9.42 -15.52 2.84
CA PRO A 72 8.73 -15.65 4.12
C PRO A 72 7.21 -15.57 3.98
N TYR A 73 6.73 -14.87 2.95
CA TYR A 73 5.32 -14.69 2.62
C TYR A 73 5.09 -14.82 1.11
N LEU A 74 3.91 -15.30 0.72
CA LEU A 74 3.35 -15.09 -0.62
C LEU A 74 2.32 -13.96 -0.54
N HIS A 75 2.49 -12.87 -1.30
CA HIS A 75 1.54 -11.76 -1.30
C HIS A 75 0.38 -12.07 -2.26
N LEU A 76 -0.86 -11.99 -1.76
CA LEU A 76 -2.09 -12.26 -2.52
C LEU A 76 -2.83 -10.98 -2.92
N GLY A 77 -2.27 -9.81 -2.59
CA GLY A 77 -2.84 -8.50 -2.85
C GLY A 77 -4.12 -8.25 -2.04
N GLY A 78 -5.23 -7.96 -2.74
CA GLY A 78 -6.56 -7.84 -2.15
C GLY A 78 -6.98 -6.41 -1.81
N ASP A 79 -6.34 -5.43 -2.42
CA ASP A 79 -6.69 -4.01 -2.32
C ASP A 79 -7.75 -3.60 -3.34
N GLU A 80 -8.41 -2.49 -3.00
CA GLU A 80 -9.36 -1.77 -3.87
C GLU A 80 -10.47 -2.59 -4.53
N PRO A 81 -11.19 -3.48 -3.81
CA PRO A 81 -12.34 -4.16 -4.38
C PRO A 81 -13.46 -3.15 -4.71
N VAL A 82 -13.80 -3.02 -5.99
CA VAL A 82 -14.84 -2.09 -6.46
C VAL A 82 -16.17 -2.80 -6.71
N ALA A 83 -17.24 -2.28 -6.11
CA ALA A 83 -18.56 -2.91 -6.13
C ALA A 83 -19.09 -3.17 -7.55
N ALA A 84 -19.06 -2.17 -8.43
CA ALA A 84 -19.63 -2.33 -9.77
C ALA A 84 -18.87 -3.39 -10.60
N SER A 85 -17.56 -3.52 -10.42
CA SER A 85 -16.76 -4.57 -11.08
C SER A 85 -17.14 -5.96 -10.59
N LEU A 86 -17.19 -6.16 -9.26
CA LEU A 86 -17.61 -7.43 -8.68
C LEU A 86 -19.07 -7.77 -9.01
N CYS A 87 -19.94 -6.77 -9.14
CA CYS A 87 -21.32 -6.95 -9.52
C CYS A 87 -21.49 -7.52 -10.94
N ALA A 88 -20.49 -7.40 -11.81
CA ALA A 88 -20.51 -8.07 -13.10
C ALA A 88 -20.56 -9.61 -13.00
N LEU A 89 -20.22 -10.18 -11.83
CA LEU A 89 -20.29 -11.61 -11.52
C LEU A 89 -21.68 -12.06 -11.06
N LEU A 90 -22.60 -11.12 -10.80
CA LEU A 90 -23.94 -11.43 -10.29
C LEU A 90 -24.90 -11.83 -11.43
N PRO A 91 -26.00 -12.53 -11.11
CA PRO A 91 -27.06 -12.77 -12.09
C PRO A 91 -27.64 -11.44 -12.60
N GLU A 92 -28.25 -11.46 -13.79
CA GLU A 92 -28.58 -10.25 -14.55
C GLU A 92 -29.41 -9.23 -13.77
N VAL A 93 -30.38 -9.69 -12.98
CA VAL A 93 -31.28 -8.82 -12.22
C VAL A 93 -30.55 -8.14 -11.07
N GLU A 94 -29.77 -8.88 -10.28
CA GLU A 94 -28.97 -8.31 -9.19
C GLU A 94 -27.85 -7.41 -9.72
N LYS A 95 -27.20 -7.79 -10.83
CA LYS A 95 -26.17 -6.99 -11.49
C LYS A 95 -26.69 -5.61 -11.89
N LEU A 96 -27.82 -5.55 -12.59
CA LEU A 96 -28.40 -4.27 -13.03
C LEU A 96 -28.81 -3.40 -11.84
N LYS A 97 -29.38 -4.01 -10.79
CA LYS A 97 -29.71 -3.30 -9.55
C LYS A 97 -28.46 -2.76 -8.85
N CYS A 98 -27.38 -3.54 -8.81
CA CYS A 98 -26.12 -3.10 -8.23
C CYS A 98 -25.52 -1.92 -8.99
N TRP A 99 -25.47 -1.99 -10.32
CA TRP A 99 -24.95 -0.89 -11.13
C TRP A 99 -25.77 0.39 -11.00
N GLU A 100 -27.10 0.29 -10.83
CA GLU A 100 -27.95 1.44 -10.55
C GLU A 100 -27.66 2.07 -9.17
N GLN A 101 -27.41 1.24 -8.15
CA GLN A 101 -27.14 1.68 -6.78
C GLN A 101 -25.69 2.11 -6.53
N CYS A 102 -24.76 1.64 -7.36
CA CYS A 102 -23.33 1.94 -7.29
C CYS A 102 -22.85 2.70 -8.53
N PRO A 103 -23.27 3.96 -8.74
CA PRO A 103 -22.76 4.80 -9.84
C PRO A 103 -21.29 5.22 -9.64
N SER A 104 -20.77 5.10 -8.42
CA SER A 104 -19.38 5.39 -8.04
C SER A 104 -18.95 4.47 -6.88
N PRO A 105 -17.66 4.08 -6.76
CA PRO A 105 -17.14 3.24 -5.67
C PRO A 105 -17.41 3.80 -4.27
N TRP A 106 -17.57 5.12 -4.17
CA TRP A 106 -17.79 5.84 -2.92
C TRP A 106 -19.28 5.98 -2.56
N SER A 107 -20.17 5.41 -3.36
CA SER A 107 -21.61 5.48 -3.10
C SER A 107 -21.95 4.73 -1.80
N PRO A 108 -22.95 5.17 -1.02
CA PRO A 108 -23.36 4.48 0.20
C PRO A 108 -23.66 3.00 -0.04
N GLY A 109 -22.95 2.11 0.67
CA GLY A 109 -23.09 0.65 0.53
C GLY A 109 -22.29 0.02 -0.61
N CYS A 110 -21.51 0.81 -1.36
CA CYS A 110 -20.67 0.35 -2.47
C CYS A 110 -19.17 0.40 -2.15
N SER A 111 -18.78 1.08 -1.08
CA SER A 111 -17.42 0.99 -0.52
C SER A 111 -17.26 -0.25 0.35
N PRO A 112 -16.13 -0.95 0.26
CA PRO A 112 -15.77 -2.05 1.16
C PRO A 112 -15.91 -1.65 2.63
N VAL A 113 -16.66 -2.45 3.39
CA VAL A 113 -16.81 -2.31 4.85
C VAL A 113 -17.05 -3.69 5.45
N PRO A 114 -16.50 -4.00 6.64
CA PRO A 114 -16.56 -5.37 7.18
C PRO A 114 -17.93 -5.65 7.80
N VAL A 115 -18.65 -4.60 8.22
CA VAL A 115 -19.93 -4.67 8.91
C VAL A 115 -20.87 -3.61 8.38
N LYS A 116 -22.12 -3.99 8.15
CA LYS A 116 -23.18 -3.07 7.72
C LYS A 116 -23.43 -2.00 8.80
N PRO A 117 -23.52 -0.70 8.45
CA PRO A 117 -23.94 0.34 9.37
C PRO A 117 -25.31 0.06 9.98
N GLN A 118 -25.48 0.32 11.27
CA GLN A 118 -26.71 -0.03 12.01
C GLN A 118 -27.96 0.73 11.54
N ASP A 119 -27.77 1.91 10.95
CA ASP A 119 -28.82 2.81 10.45
C ASP A 119 -29.16 2.58 8.97
N ALA A 120 -28.47 1.65 8.30
CA ALA A 120 -28.69 1.32 6.90
C ALA A 120 -30.07 0.68 6.67
N ARG A 121 -30.93 1.37 5.92
CA ARG A 121 -32.30 0.91 5.57
C ARG A 121 -32.37 0.12 4.28
N GLU A 122 -31.34 0.22 3.44
CA GLU A 122 -31.27 -0.42 2.12
C GLU A 122 -30.25 -1.56 2.13
N THR A 123 -30.18 -2.29 1.01
CA THR A 123 -29.13 -3.29 0.78
C THR A 123 -27.78 -2.61 0.64
N TYR A 124 -26.81 -3.10 1.39
CA TYR A 124 -25.41 -2.72 1.34
C TYR A 124 -24.65 -3.81 0.57
N TRP A 125 -24.20 -3.51 -0.65
CA TRP A 125 -23.51 -4.49 -1.50
C TRP A 125 -22.24 -5.00 -0.81
N PHE A 126 -21.49 -4.10 -0.20
CA PHE A 126 -20.56 -4.42 0.87
C PHE A 126 -21.19 -4.10 2.23
N PRO A 127 -21.25 -5.03 3.20
CA PRO A 127 -20.68 -6.38 3.14
C PRO A 127 -21.65 -7.45 2.63
N GLU A 128 -22.96 -7.16 2.49
CA GLU A 128 -24.01 -8.20 2.51
C GLU A 128 -23.94 -9.18 1.34
N VAL A 129 -23.37 -8.78 0.21
CA VAL A 129 -23.28 -9.60 -1.01
C VAL A 129 -21.84 -9.83 -1.44
N LEU A 130 -21.03 -8.78 -1.42
CA LEU A 130 -19.72 -8.80 -2.09
C LEU A 130 -18.59 -9.29 -1.19
N ASN A 131 -18.66 -9.15 0.14
CA ASN A 131 -17.61 -9.72 1.03
C ASN A 131 -17.53 -11.23 0.89
N GLU A 132 -18.67 -11.93 0.76
CA GLU A 132 -18.68 -13.39 0.54
C GLU A 132 -18.00 -13.75 -0.79
N LYS A 133 -18.17 -12.94 -1.84
CA LYS A 133 -17.48 -13.15 -3.12
C LYS A 133 -15.97 -12.94 -2.99
N VAL A 134 -15.55 -11.90 -2.28
CA VAL A 134 -14.12 -11.63 -2.02
C VAL A 134 -13.51 -12.77 -1.19
N GLN A 135 -14.15 -13.21 -0.09
CA GLN A 135 -13.69 -14.37 0.67
C GLN A 135 -13.60 -15.64 -0.21
N GLY A 136 -14.63 -15.87 -1.04
CA GLY A 136 -14.67 -17.01 -1.95
C GLY A 136 -13.53 -17.03 -2.96
N TYR A 137 -12.99 -15.88 -3.37
CA TYR A 137 -11.76 -15.79 -4.16
C TYR A 137 -10.57 -16.35 -3.38
N PHE A 138 -10.31 -15.85 -2.17
CA PHE A 138 -9.18 -16.30 -1.35
C PHE A 138 -9.25 -17.81 -1.05
N ASP A 139 -10.43 -18.30 -0.67
CA ASP A 139 -10.65 -19.74 -0.44
C ASP A 139 -10.40 -20.58 -1.72
N SER A 140 -10.67 -20.00 -2.89
CA SER A 140 -10.49 -20.65 -4.19
C SER A 140 -9.04 -20.62 -4.65
N VAL A 141 -8.28 -19.57 -4.43
CA VAL A 141 -6.90 -19.48 -4.95
C VAL A 141 -5.86 -20.00 -3.96
N ASP A 142 -6.19 -20.02 -2.67
CA ASP A 142 -5.29 -20.45 -1.60
C ASP A 142 -5.95 -21.42 -0.60
N PRO A 143 -6.09 -22.70 -0.97
CA PRO A 143 -6.78 -23.67 -0.11
C PRO A 143 -6.01 -23.97 1.18
N SER A 144 -6.75 -24.07 2.28
CA SER A 144 -6.20 -24.42 3.60
C SER A 144 -5.78 -25.90 3.70
N PRO A 145 -4.68 -26.21 4.42
CA PRO A 145 -3.73 -25.28 5.05
C PRO A 145 -2.71 -24.74 4.04
N ALA A 146 -2.38 -23.45 4.16
CA ALA A 146 -1.35 -22.85 3.34
C ALA A 146 0.05 -23.36 3.74
N LYS A 147 0.91 -23.59 2.73
CA LYS A 147 2.27 -24.12 2.91
C LYS A 147 3.22 -23.08 3.52
N VAL A 148 3.09 -21.83 3.10
CA VAL A 148 3.78 -20.66 3.66
C VAL A 148 2.75 -19.60 4.05
N PRO A 149 3.06 -18.71 5.01
CA PRO A 149 2.14 -17.65 5.41
C PRO A 149 1.86 -16.70 4.24
N ARG A 150 0.69 -16.08 4.28
CA ARG A 150 0.27 -15.13 3.25
C ARG A 150 0.49 -13.71 3.72
N ALA A 151 0.74 -12.82 2.78
CA ALA A 151 0.65 -11.39 2.97
C ALA A 151 -0.51 -10.85 2.12
N VAL A 152 -1.20 -9.83 2.62
CA VAL A 152 -2.25 -9.12 1.90
C VAL A 152 -2.19 -7.64 2.25
N TRP A 153 -2.72 -6.80 1.37
CA TRP A 153 -3.03 -5.43 1.71
C TRP A 153 -4.05 -5.41 2.86
N SER A 154 -3.90 -4.48 3.80
CA SER A 154 -4.72 -4.44 5.01
C SER A 154 -6.21 -4.34 4.72
N GLY A 155 -6.63 -3.70 3.61
CA GLY A 155 -8.03 -3.56 3.22
C GLY A 155 -8.74 -4.89 2.97
N ALA A 156 -8.02 -5.93 2.51
CA ALA A 156 -8.60 -7.27 2.35
C ALA A 156 -9.21 -7.78 3.67
N VAL A 157 -8.52 -7.57 4.78
CA VAL A 157 -8.98 -8.01 6.11
C VAL A 157 -9.83 -6.94 6.78
N ALA A 158 -9.36 -5.69 6.81
CA ALA A 158 -10.01 -4.59 7.52
C ALA A 158 -11.37 -4.22 6.90
N ASP A 159 -11.46 -4.20 5.57
CA ASP A 159 -12.65 -3.74 4.86
C ASP A 159 -13.51 -4.88 4.36
N CYS A 160 -12.90 -5.95 3.83
CA CYS A 160 -13.66 -7.09 3.31
C CYS A 160 -13.84 -8.22 4.33
N GLY A 161 -13.21 -8.16 5.50
CA GLY A 161 -13.32 -9.19 6.53
C GLY A 161 -12.68 -10.52 6.13
N VAL A 162 -11.77 -10.53 5.16
CA VAL A 162 -11.14 -11.75 4.64
C VAL A 162 -10.43 -12.50 5.76
N GLN A 163 -10.70 -13.81 5.83
CA GLN A 163 -10.01 -14.75 6.68
C GLN A 163 -8.96 -15.48 5.85
N LEU A 164 -7.69 -15.30 6.21
CA LEU A 164 -6.58 -16.00 5.58
C LEU A 164 -6.48 -17.44 6.09
N PRO A 165 -6.09 -18.40 5.23
CA PRO A 165 -5.95 -19.78 5.65
C PRO A 165 -4.85 -19.92 6.72
N PRO A 166 -5.04 -20.79 7.72
CA PRO A 166 -4.00 -21.11 8.67
C PRO A 166 -2.84 -21.83 7.97
N THR A 167 -1.66 -21.71 8.55
CA THR A 167 -0.48 -22.49 8.14
C THR A 167 -0.15 -23.54 9.20
N HIS A 168 0.62 -24.56 8.80
CA HIS A 168 1.25 -25.47 9.77
C HIS A 168 2.46 -24.85 10.48
N LEU A 169 2.87 -23.66 10.04
CA LEU A 169 4.00 -22.94 10.59
C LEU A 169 3.55 -22.13 11.81
N LYS A 170 4.51 -21.78 12.67
CA LYS A 170 4.25 -20.91 13.82
C LYS A 170 4.21 -19.43 13.44
N SER A 171 4.67 -19.09 12.24
CA SER A 171 4.65 -17.75 11.68
C SER A 171 3.23 -17.35 11.32
N LYS A 172 2.93 -16.08 11.59
CA LYS A 172 1.64 -15.47 11.28
C LYS A 172 1.60 -15.11 9.79
N SER A 173 0.40 -14.90 9.26
CA SER A 173 0.25 -14.15 8.00
C SER A 173 0.55 -12.67 8.26
N ALA A 174 0.89 -11.93 7.21
CA ALA A 174 1.22 -10.51 7.31
C ALA A 174 0.12 -9.61 6.74
N LEU A 175 -0.04 -8.43 7.33
CA LEU A 175 -0.80 -7.33 6.73
C LEU A 175 0.17 -6.23 6.32
N GLN A 176 0.14 -5.89 5.03
CA GLN A 176 0.80 -4.70 4.51
C GLN A 176 -0.15 -3.52 4.63
N LEU A 177 0.19 -2.60 5.53
CA LEU A 177 -0.64 -1.46 5.85
C LEU A 177 -0.44 -0.41 4.77
N TRP A 178 -1.39 -0.30 3.83
CA TRP A 178 -1.49 0.84 2.90
C TRP A 178 -2.34 1.99 3.47
N GLU A 179 -3.15 1.67 4.46
CA GLU A 179 -3.87 2.58 5.33
C GLU A 179 -3.76 2.08 6.77
N PHE A 180 -3.98 2.98 7.73
CA PHE A 180 -4.15 2.56 9.12
C PHE A 180 -5.65 2.31 9.37
N PRO A 181 -6.08 1.10 9.75
CA PRO A 181 -7.51 0.74 9.84
C PRO A 181 -8.27 1.56 10.89
N ALA A 182 -9.32 2.30 10.51
CA ALA A 182 -10.07 3.26 11.33
C ALA A 182 -11.34 2.71 12.03
N ASP A 183 -11.61 3.16 13.26
CA ASP A 183 -12.89 3.00 13.95
C ASP A 183 -13.97 3.93 13.33
N SER A 184 -15.22 3.80 13.78
CA SER A 184 -16.36 4.60 13.28
C SER A 184 -16.24 6.11 13.52
N SER A 185 -15.23 6.57 14.27
CA SER A 185 -14.89 7.99 14.45
C SER A 185 -13.71 8.44 13.58
N GLY A 186 -13.20 7.55 12.72
CA GLY A 186 -12.04 7.80 11.87
C GLY A 186 -10.70 7.58 12.58
N ARG A 187 -10.67 6.97 13.78
CA ARG A 187 -9.41 6.73 14.51
C ARG A 187 -8.88 5.34 14.24
N PRO A 188 -7.66 5.19 13.72
CA PRO A 188 -7.09 3.90 13.52
C PRO A 188 -6.79 3.11 14.76
N MET A 189 -7.30 1.89 14.74
CA MET A 189 -7.05 0.94 15.80
C MET A 189 -6.96 -0.44 15.20
N LEU A 190 -5.72 -0.81 14.83
CA LEU A 190 -5.33 -2.21 14.89
C LEU A 190 -5.69 -2.71 16.29
N SER A 191 -6.56 -3.71 16.36
CA SER A 191 -6.95 -4.27 17.63
C SER A 191 -5.81 -5.12 18.20
N GLU A 192 -5.82 -5.34 19.52
CA GLU A 192 -4.87 -6.27 20.14
C GLU A 192 -4.99 -7.68 19.53
N ASP A 193 -6.18 -8.06 19.07
CA ASP A 193 -6.44 -9.32 18.36
C ASP A 193 -5.79 -9.35 16.98
N ASP A 194 -5.83 -8.26 16.21
CA ASP A 194 -5.12 -8.14 14.94
C ASP A 194 -3.61 -8.30 15.13
N CYS A 195 -3.05 -7.63 16.14
CA CYS A 195 -1.64 -7.75 16.50
C CYS A 195 -1.24 -9.16 16.99
N GLN A 196 -2.18 -9.91 17.57
CA GLN A 196 -1.95 -11.31 17.93
C GLN A 196 -2.00 -12.22 16.71
N LYS A 197 -2.88 -11.93 15.75
CA LYS A 197 -3.13 -12.75 14.55
C LYS A 197 -2.14 -12.52 13.42
N TYR A 198 -1.67 -11.29 13.25
CA TYR A 198 -0.86 -10.90 12.10
C TYR A 198 0.51 -10.35 12.48
N ASP A 199 1.43 -10.50 11.53
CA ASP A 199 2.63 -9.67 11.42
C ASP A 199 2.27 -8.41 10.62
N LEU A 200 2.89 -7.27 10.94
CA LEU A 200 2.52 -5.97 10.37
C LEU A 200 3.70 -5.32 9.64
N LEU A 201 3.44 -4.85 8.42
CA LEU A 201 4.38 -4.13 7.57
C LEU A 201 3.83 -2.73 7.32
N GLN A 202 4.54 -1.70 7.78
CA GLN A 202 4.16 -0.32 7.53
C GLN A 202 4.45 0.06 6.07
N SER A 203 3.42 0.42 5.29
CA SER A 203 3.56 0.83 3.89
C SER A 203 2.67 2.03 3.51
N ALA A 204 2.08 2.74 4.49
CA ALA A 204 1.06 3.76 4.29
C ALA A 204 1.64 5.19 4.24
N ALA A 205 0.89 6.18 4.72
CA ALA A 205 1.36 7.54 4.95
C ALA A 205 2.44 7.58 6.05
N THR A 206 3.40 8.50 5.94
CA THR A 206 4.46 8.66 6.96
C THR A 206 3.91 9.12 8.31
N TYR A 207 2.85 9.94 8.32
CA TYR A 207 2.27 10.55 9.52
C TYR A 207 0.75 10.73 9.32
N PRO A 208 -0.04 9.65 9.42
CA PRO A 208 -1.45 9.66 9.04
C PRO A 208 -2.33 10.63 9.86
N GLU A 209 -1.92 10.98 11.09
CA GLU A 209 -2.68 11.88 11.98
C GLU A 209 -2.73 13.34 11.57
N GLY A 210 -1.64 13.84 11.01
CA GLY A 210 -1.46 15.30 11.00
C GLY A 210 -1.61 15.92 9.64
N ASP A 211 -2.13 15.17 8.66
CA ASP A 211 -2.38 15.49 7.24
C ASP A 211 -1.53 14.62 6.30
N SER A 212 -2.17 14.13 5.23
CA SER A 212 -1.54 13.45 4.10
C SER A 212 -0.36 14.23 3.52
N SER A 213 -0.29 15.57 3.70
CA SER A 213 0.79 16.44 3.22
C SER A 213 2.21 16.07 3.68
N TYR A 214 2.36 15.21 4.69
CA TYR A 214 3.67 14.69 5.13
C TYR A 214 4.28 13.64 4.19
N GLY A 215 3.45 13.14 3.27
CA GLY A 215 3.83 12.25 2.20
C GLY A 215 3.75 10.78 2.57
N TRP A 216 3.78 9.97 1.53
CA TRP A 216 3.55 8.53 1.61
C TRP A 216 4.86 7.74 1.53
N LEU A 217 4.84 6.50 2.02
CA LEU A 217 5.92 5.53 1.77
C LEU A 217 5.97 5.10 0.28
N TYR A 218 5.18 5.75 -0.58
CA TYR A 218 5.10 5.54 -2.01
C TYR A 218 6.08 6.46 -2.76
N MET A 219 6.87 5.85 -3.63
CA MET A 219 8.00 6.50 -4.30
C MET A 219 7.58 7.32 -5.52
N ASP A 220 6.47 6.97 -6.15
CA ASP A 220 5.84 7.65 -7.28
C ASP A 220 5.12 8.94 -6.84
N CYS A 221 4.68 9.06 -5.60
CA CYS A 221 3.96 10.23 -5.10
C CYS A 221 4.69 11.57 -5.32
N GLY A 222 3.89 12.59 -5.61
CA GLY A 222 4.29 13.95 -5.99
C GLY A 222 5.11 14.04 -7.27
N SER A 223 5.11 13.00 -8.11
CA SER A 223 5.77 13.01 -9.41
C SER A 223 4.84 13.60 -10.48
N GLY A 224 4.84 14.92 -10.59
CA GLY A 224 4.15 15.63 -11.68
C GLY A 224 2.63 15.71 -11.52
N ALA A 225 1.98 16.02 -12.64
CA ALA A 225 0.54 16.14 -12.76
C ALA A 225 -0.13 14.75 -12.71
N ASN A 226 -1.41 14.73 -12.31
CA ASN A 226 -2.21 13.52 -12.40
C ASN A 226 -2.29 13.03 -13.86
N TRP A 227 -1.92 11.77 -14.08
CA TRP A 227 -1.74 11.19 -15.42
C TRP A 227 -3.04 10.93 -16.16
N ILE A 228 -4.20 10.87 -15.47
CA ILE A 228 -5.51 10.63 -16.07
C ILE A 228 -6.41 11.87 -16.06
N SER A 229 -6.46 12.60 -14.93
CA SER A 229 -7.37 13.75 -14.76
C SER A 229 -6.80 15.06 -15.33
N MET A 230 -5.53 15.08 -15.72
CA MET A 230 -4.78 16.29 -16.08
C MET A 230 -4.75 17.34 -14.96
N GLY A 231 -5.05 16.93 -13.72
CA GLY A 231 -4.93 17.76 -12.53
C GLY A 231 -3.46 18.13 -12.26
N PRO A 232 -3.19 19.30 -11.67
CA PRO A 232 -1.82 19.78 -11.46
C PRO A 232 -1.02 18.91 -10.48
N ASP A 233 -1.72 18.20 -9.59
CA ASP A 233 -1.12 17.43 -8.51
C ASP A 233 -1.40 15.93 -8.74
N TYR A 234 -0.36 15.12 -8.52
CA TYR A 234 -0.53 13.67 -8.34
C TYR A 234 -1.44 13.39 -7.14
N TRP A 235 -2.11 12.24 -7.12
CA TRP A 235 -3.14 11.94 -6.11
C TRP A 235 -2.58 11.90 -4.68
N CYS A 236 -1.31 11.56 -4.52
CA CYS A 236 -0.61 11.50 -3.25
C CYS A 236 0.62 12.44 -3.21
N PRO A 237 0.87 13.12 -2.07
CA PRO A 237 2.05 13.95 -1.86
C PRO A 237 3.33 13.14 -1.59
N ARG A 238 4.47 13.71 -2.00
CA ARG A 238 5.79 13.09 -1.87
C ARG A 238 6.34 13.15 -0.45
N ALA A 239 6.71 12.01 0.13
CA ALA A 239 7.51 12.02 1.37
C ALA A 239 8.94 12.50 1.11
N SER A 240 9.41 13.43 1.94
CA SER A 240 10.81 13.85 1.95
C SER A 240 11.69 12.77 2.60
N TRP A 241 12.99 12.76 2.29
CA TRP A 241 13.94 11.85 2.95
C TRP A 241 13.98 12.06 4.46
N ALA A 242 13.78 13.30 4.93
CA ALA A 242 13.79 13.65 6.34
C ALA A 242 12.57 13.08 7.07
N ALA A 243 11.38 13.15 6.44
CA ALA A 243 10.16 12.52 6.97
C ALA A 243 10.28 11.00 7.04
N LEU A 244 10.88 10.38 6.01
CA LEU A 244 11.14 8.94 6.00
C LEU A 244 12.15 8.52 7.08
N TYR A 245 13.18 9.35 7.31
CA TYR A 245 14.18 9.09 8.35
C TYR A 245 13.61 9.25 9.75
N SER A 246 12.71 10.22 9.96
CA SER A 246 12.09 10.51 11.26
C SER A 246 10.87 9.66 11.58
N LEU A 247 10.38 8.86 10.62
CA LEU A 247 9.18 8.04 10.69
C LEU A 247 9.11 7.21 11.97
N ASN A 248 7.93 7.18 12.60
CA ASN A 248 7.59 6.21 13.63
C ASN A 248 6.68 5.13 13.01
N ILE A 249 7.21 3.93 12.79
CA ILE A 249 6.48 2.86 12.08
C ILE A 249 5.22 2.39 12.82
N THR A 250 5.15 2.60 14.13
CA THR A 250 4.02 2.24 14.99
C THR A 250 3.09 3.41 15.27
N GLN A 251 3.24 4.54 14.56
CA GLN A 251 2.39 5.72 14.73
C GLN A 251 1.25 5.72 13.71
N GLY A 252 0.03 5.42 14.19
CA GLY A 252 -1.23 5.55 13.47
C GLY A 252 -1.93 6.85 13.88
N TYR A 253 -3.25 6.83 14.17
CA TYR A 253 -3.92 7.93 14.91
C TYR A 253 -3.78 7.83 16.42
N GLY A 254 -2.53 7.84 16.83
CA GLY A 254 -1.99 7.60 18.15
C GLY A 254 -0.80 6.63 18.06
N PRO A 255 0.15 6.68 19.02
CA PRO A 255 1.14 5.63 19.14
C PRO A 255 0.46 4.32 19.55
N ILE A 256 0.78 3.23 18.84
CA ILE A 256 0.34 1.90 19.24
C ILE A 256 1.24 1.40 20.37
N GLU A 257 0.88 1.66 21.63
CA GLU A 257 1.81 1.46 22.76
C GLU A 257 1.85 0.02 23.32
N THR A 258 0.93 -0.87 22.93
CA THR A 258 0.87 -2.19 23.54
C THR A 258 2.09 -3.04 23.14
N PRO A 259 2.72 -3.76 24.10
CA PRO A 259 3.88 -4.61 23.78
C PRO A 259 3.59 -5.68 22.74
N THR A 260 2.34 -6.14 22.64
CA THR A 260 1.91 -7.12 21.64
C THR A 260 1.96 -6.52 20.24
N CYS A 261 1.36 -5.35 20.04
CA CYS A 261 1.38 -4.68 18.76
C CYS A 261 2.77 -4.19 18.37
N GLN A 262 3.54 -3.62 19.31
CA GLN A 262 4.93 -3.24 19.06
C GLN A 262 5.78 -4.40 18.54
N LYS A 263 5.51 -5.64 18.99
CA LYS A 263 6.17 -6.85 18.47
C LYS A 263 5.61 -7.38 17.16
N ALA A 264 4.37 -7.00 16.82
CA ALA A 264 3.74 -7.41 15.57
C ALA A 264 4.32 -6.66 14.36
N PHE A 265 4.78 -5.42 14.53
CA PHE A 265 5.48 -4.68 13.48
C PHE A 265 6.85 -5.29 13.17
N LEU A 266 6.98 -5.85 11.97
CA LEU A 266 8.25 -6.40 11.48
C LEU A 266 9.17 -5.34 10.87
N GLY A 267 8.58 -4.24 10.38
CA GLY A 267 9.29 -3.16 9.71
C GLY A 267 8.35 -2.36 8.84
N GLY A 268 8.88 -1.86 7.73
CA GLY A 268 8.07 -1.20 6.70
C GLY A 268 8.63 -1.41 5.30
N GLU A 269 7.81 -1.08 4.32
CA GLU A 269 8.09 -1.19 2.91
C GLU A 269 7.79 0.14 2.22
N MET A 270 8.62 0.49 1.25
CA MET A 270 8.34 1.62 0.36
C MET A 270 7.95 1.09 -1.00
N ALA A 271 6.69 1.33 -1.40
CA ALA A 271 6.19 0.93 -2.71
C ALA A 271 6.64 1.90 -3.80
N LEU A 272 6.92 1.39 -5.00
CA LEU A 272 7.02 2.20 -6.21
C LEU A 272 5.92 1.72 -7.15
N TRP A 273 4.78 2.39 -7.12
CA TRP A 273 3.74 2.19 -8.11
C TRP A 273 4.21 2.72 -9.47
N SER A 274 3.85 2.00 -10.53
CA SER A 274 4.53 2.11 -11.82
C SER A 274 3.65 2.68 -12.93
N GLU A 275 2.59 3.42 -12.58
CA GLU A 275 1.75 4.16 -13.54
C GLU A 275 2.60 5.15 -14.34
N ILE A 276 3.52 5.83 -13.64
CA ILE A 276 4.51 6.76 -14.21
C ILE A 276 5.96 6.42 -13.84
N GLY A 277 6.16 5.30 -13.14
CA GLY A 277 7.46 4.74 -12.79
C GLY A 277 7.95 3.71 -13.82
N GLY A 278 9.26 3.64 -14.06
CA GLY A 278 9.84 2.63 -14.94
C GLY A 278 11.35 2.72 -15.04
N MET A 279 11.95 1.96 -15.95
CA MET A 279 13.42 1.86 -16.08
C MET A 279 14.13 3.23 -16.25
N GLY A 280 13.44 4.23 -16.84
CA GLY A 280 14.02 5.55 -17.08
C GLY A 280 14.11 6.47 -15.85
N ASN A 281 13.32 6.22 -14.80
CA ASN A 281 13.25 7.10 -13.63
C ASN A 281 13.24 6.37 -12.28
N ALA A 282 13.14 5.03 -12.26
CA ALA A 282 13.03 4.23 -11.04
C ALA A 282 14.17 4.53 -10.05
N MET A 283 15.42 4.57 -10.52
CA MET A 283 16.57 4.83 -9.66
C MET A 283 16.51 6.21 -8.99
N SER A 284 16.05 7.24 -9.71
CA SER A 284 15.88 8.59 -9.17
C SER A 284 14.66 8.72 -8.25
N LEU A 285 13.62 7.89 -8.44
CA LEU A 285 12.49 7.82 -7.52
C LEU A 285 12.87 7.12 -6.21
N ILE A 286 13.57 5.99 -6.30
CA ILE A 286 13.96 5.14 -5.17
C ILE A 286 15.06 5.81 -4.34
N PHE A 287 16.17 6.20 -4.98
CA PHE A 287 17.34 6.72 -4.29
C PHE A 287 17.40 8.25 -4.37
N PRO A 288 17.77 8.91 -3.25
CA PRO A 288 18.35 8.36 -2.03
C PRO A 288 17.35 8.16 -0.88
N ARG A 289 16.05 8.38 -1.11
CA ARG A 289 15.01 8.24 -0.07
C ARG A 289 14.97 6.85 0.55
N ALA A 290 15.13 5.81 -0.27
CA ALA A 290 15.23 4.43 0.21
C ALA A 290 16.42 4.21 1.15
N ALA A 291 17.54 4.90 0.96
CA ALA A 291 18.69 4.80 1.86
C ALA A 291 18.39 5.43 3.23
N ALA A 292 17.66 6.56 3.25
CA ALA A 292 17.21 7.18 4.50
C ALA A 292 16.24 6.28 5.27
N PHE A 293 15.27 5.71 4.55
CA PHE A 293 14.32 4.75 5.09
C PHE A 293 15.00 3.46 5.58
N ALA A 294 15.97 2.94 4.83
CA ALA A 294 16.72 1.74 5.21
C ALA A 294 17.44 1.91 6.54
N GLU A 295 18.06 3.06 6.77
CA GLU A 295 18.68 3.35 8.06
C GLU A 295 17.65 3.46 9.19
N ARG A 296 16.53 4.12 8.92
CA ARG A 296 15.40 4.19 9.86
C ARG A 296 14.94 2.79 10.28
N MET A 297 14.82 1.85 9.34
CA MET A 297 14.45 0.45 9.63
C MET A 297 15.56 -0.34 10.30
N TRP A 298 16.82 -0.01 10.03
CA TRP A 298 17.97 -0.76 10.54
C TRP A 298 18.39 -0.37 11.96
N SER A 299 18.69 0.91 12.18
CA SER A 299 19.20 1.40 13.47
C SER A 299 18.14 2.07 14.34
N ASN A 300 16.95 2.34 13.79
CA ASN A 300 15.82 2.93 14.52
C ASN A 300 16.24 4.17 15.36
N PRO A 301 16.74 5.25 14.70
CA PRO A 301 17.05 6.50 15.39
C PRO A 301 15.78 7.06 16.06
N GLN A 302 15.92 8.03 16.96
CA GLN A 302 14.77 8.65 17.63
C GLN A 302 13.74 9.09 16.58
N ALA A 303 12.52 8.56 16.64
CA ALA A 303 11.45 8.99 15.75
C ALA A 303 10.81 10.29 16.24
N LEU A 304 10.20 11.02 15.32
CA LEU A 304 9.34 12.16 15.67
C LEU A 304 7.89 11.71 15.76
N LYS A 305 7.13 12.39 16.61
CA LYS A 305 5.67 12.30 16.63
C LYS A 305 5.05 13.24 15.62
N THR A 306 3.83 12.96 15.19
CA THR A 306 3.02 13.83 14.31
C THR A 306 2.99 15.28 14.81
N GLU A 307 2.80 15.50 16.12
CA GLU A 307 2.71 16.85 16.71
C GLU A 307 4.02 17.65 16.57
N GLU A 308 5.14 16.94 16.41
CA GLU A 308 6.47 17.52 16.21
C GLU A 308 6.73 17.87 14.73
N MET A 309 6.01 17.24 13.81
CA MET A 309 6.12 17.39 12.36
C MET A 309 5.28 18.55 11.82
N LYS A 310 5.63 19.80 12.19
CA LYS A 310 4.89 20.99 11.76
C LYS A 310 4.98 21.20 10.25
N GLY A 311 3.86 21.00 9.53
CA GLY A 311 3.80 21.18 8.07
C GLY A 311 4.77 20.28 7.30
N GLY A 312 5.06 19.08 7.84
CA GLY A 312 5.93 18.09 7.21
C GLY A 312 7.40 18.33 7.42
N ARG A 313 7.75 19.31 8.27
CA ARG A 313 9.12 19.69 8.56
C ARG A 313 9.51 19.24 9.98
N PRO A 314 10.56 18.41 10.11
CA PRO A 314 11.19 18.13 11.40
C PRO A 314 11.64 19.43 12.12
N PRO A 315 11.53 19.51 13.46
CA PRO A 315 11.94 20.69 14.22
C PRO A 315 13.47 20.87 14.20
N GLY A 316 13.93 22.10 14.48
CA GLY A 316 15.35 22.45 14.38
C GLY A 316 16.28 21.62 15.26
N TRP A 317 15.84 21.26 16.48
CA TRP A 317 16.61 20.39 17.36
C TRP A 317 16.85 19.00 16.74
N TYR A 318 15.88 18.48 15.98
CA TYR A 318 15.99 17.18 15.32
C TYR A 318 16.95 17.24 14.13
N TRP A 319 16.97 18.38 13.44
CA TRP A 319 17.99 18.65 12.44
C TRP A 319 19.40 18.56 13.01
N GLU A 320 19.65 19.29 14.11
CA GLU A 320 20.96 19.35 14.74
C GLU A 320 21.40 18.00 15.32
N ALA A 321 20.48 17.25 15.92
CA ALA A 321 20.80 16.01 16.63
C ALA A 321 20.87 14.77 15.72
N HIS A 322 20.13 14.75 14.61
CA HIS A 322 19.93 13.52 13.82
C HIS A 322 20.11 13.72 12.31
N LEU A 323 19.42 14.71 11.71
CA LEU A 323 19.36 14.80 10.24
C LEU A 323 20.65 15.34 9.61
N ARG A 324 21.39 16.23 10.27
CA ARG A 324 22.62 16.80 9.71
C ARG A 324 23.64 15.72 9.36
N ASP A 325 23.93 14.82 10.30
CA ASP A 325 24.89 13.73 10.10
C ASP A 325 24.32 12.63 9.20
N ALA A 326 23.01 12.41 9.21
CA ALA A 326 22.34 11.53 8.24
C ALA A 326 22.47 12.06 6.81
N MET A 327 22.30 13.36 6.60
CA MET A 327 22.42 13.99 5.28
C MET A 327 23.85 13.85 4.73
N GLU A 328 24.88 14.00 5.56
CA GLU A 328 26.27 13.77 5.14
C GLU A 328 26.46 12.33 4.63
N ARG A 329 25.97 11.34 5.37
CA ARG A 329 26.08 9.92 4.98
C ARG A 329 25.25 9.59 3.74
N LEU A 330 24.05 10.16 3.60
CA LEU A 330 23.25 10.00 2.39
C LEU A 330 23.91 10.62 1.16
N ASN A 331 24.60 11.76 1.29
CA ASN A 331 25.38 12.33 0.19
C ASN A 331 26.55 11.41 -0.23
N ILE A 332 27.14 10.65 0.70
CA ILE A 332 28.14 9.63 0.37
C ILE A 332 27.48 8.50 -0.45
N VAL A 333 26.29 8.05 -0.07
CA VAL A 333 25.53 7.04 -0.84
C VAL A 333 25.25 7.53 -2.26
N VAL A 334 24.78 8.77 -2.42
CA VAL A 334 24.56 9.39 -3.74
C VAL A 334 25.86 9.44 -4.53
N SER A 335 26.96 9.89 -3.93
CA SER A 335 28.27 9.96 -4.59
C SER A 335 28.74 8.58 -5.06
N ASN A 336 28.45 7.52 -4.29
CA ASN A 336 28.76 6.15 -4.68
C ASN A 336 27.95 5.71 -5.91
N PHE A 337 26.67 6.06 -6.00
CA PHE A 337 25.87 5.80 -7.20
C PHE A 337 26.39 6.58 -8.41
N ASP A 338 26.76 7.84 -8.24
CA ASP A 338 27.36 8.65 -9.31
C ASP A 338 28.66 8.02 -9.83
N MET A 339 29.53 7.53 -8.93
CA MET A 339 30.76 6.82 -9.30
C MET A 339 30.47 5.51 -10.07
N LEU A 340 29.35 4.86 -9.79
CA LEU A 340 28.88 3.67 -10.49
C LEU A 340 28.08 4.00 -11.77
N GLN A 341 27.97 5.28 -12.13
CA GLN A 341 27.17 5.76 -13.28
C GLN A 341 25.69 5.37 -13.19
N VAL A 342 25.17 5.27 -11.97
CA VAL A 342 23.75 5.02 -11.70
C VAL A 342 23.09 6.36 -11.43
N ALA A 343 22.18 6.77 -12.31
CA ALA A 343 21.46 8.03 -12.15
C ALA A 343 20.48 7.96 -10.97
N VAL A 344 20.71 8.77 -9.95
CA VAL A 344 19.85 8.89 -8.76
C VAL A 344 19.51 10.36 -8.51
N SER A 345 18.51 10.63 -7.67
CA SER A 345 18.22 12.01 -7.27
C SER A 345 19.32 12.54 -6.33
N HIS A 346 19.60 13.84 -6.40
CA HIS A 346 20.50 14.53 -5.47
C HIS A 346 19.70 15.20 -4.34
N LEU A 347 20.26 15.25 -3.14
CA LEU A 347 19.58 15.78 -1.94
C LEU A 347 19.67 17.30 -1.80
N GLN A 348 20.76 17.87 -2.28
CA GLN A 348 21.09 19.29 -2.11
C GLN A 348 22.08 19.72 -3.20
N PRO A 349 22.25 21.03 -3.43
CA PRO A 349 23.31 21.53 -4.30
C PRO A 349 24.69 21.01 -3.87
N GLU A 350 25.54 20.65 -4.81
CA GLU A 350 26.90 20.16 -4.52
C GLU A 350 27.71 21.16 -3.68
N PHE A 351 27.47 22.46 -3.85
CA PHE A 351 28.06 23.50 -3.00
C PHE A 351 27.81 23.25 -1.51
N CYS A 352 26.58 22.87 -1.11
CA CYS A 352 26.26 22.58 0.29
C CYS A 352 27.00 21.35 0.83
N ARG A 353 27.35 20.39 -0.02
CA ARG A 353 28.16 19.23 0.35
C ARG A 353 29.62 19.62 0.56
N LEU A 354 30.17 20.50 -0.29
CA LEU A 354 31.56 20.94 -0.23
C LEU A 354 31.81 22.04 0.81
N HIS A 355 30.77 22.81 1.12
CA HIS A 355 30.79 23.96 2.03
C HIS A 355 29.63 23.88 3.04
N PRO A 356 29.59 22.82 3.88
CA PRO A 356 28.47 22.57 4.77
C PRO A 356 28.22 23.71 5.77
N GLU A 357 29.23 24.49 6.12
CA GLU A 357 29.11 25.66 7.01
C GLU A 357 28.11 26.70 6.51
N PHE A 358 28.03 26.93 5.20
CA PHE A 358 27.11 27.92 4.64
C PHE A 358 25.66 27.42 4.70
N CYS A 359 25.43 26.17 4.29
CA CYS A 359 24.07 25.62 4.26
C CYS A 359 23.57 25.25 5.66
N ASN A 360 24.45 24.83 6.58
CA ASN A 360 24.10 24.62 7.98
C ASN A 360 23.72 25.94 8.67
N ALA A 361 24.48 27.03 8.45
CA ALA A 361 24.15 28.34 8.98
C ALA A 361 22.80 28.86 8.43
N TYR A 362 22.54 28.64 7.14
CA TYR A 362 21.26 28.99 6.52
C TYR A 362 20.11 28.17 7.14
N THR A 363 20.26 26.85 7.24
CA THR A 363 19.24 25.97 7.84
C THR A 363 18.96 26.33 9.31
N ALA A 364 20.00 26.63 10.10
CA ALA A 364 19.83 27.05 11.50
C ALA A 364 19.03 28.36 11.61
N SER A 365 19.13 29.27 10.64
CA SER A 365 18.35 30.52 10.62
C SER A 365 16.87 30.35 10.28
N LEU A 366 16.48 29.19 9.71
CA LEU A 366 15.11 28.87 9.33
C LEU A 366 14.28 28.26 10.46
N TYR A 367 14.86 28.06 11.65
CA TYR A 367 14.26 27.38 12.79
C TYR A 367 14.08 28.30 14.00
#